data_AF-A0A2R3ZEA8-F1
#
_entry.id   AF-A0A2R3ZEA8-F1
#
_cell.length_a   1.000
_cell.length_b   1.000
_cell.length_c   1.000
_cell.angle_alpha   90.00
_cell.angle_beta   90.00
_cell.angle_gamma   90.00
#
_symmetry.space_group_name_H-M   'P 1'
#
loop_
_entity.id
_entity.type
_entity.pdbx_description
1 polymer ?
#
loop_
_entity_poly.entity_id
_entity_poly.type
_entity_poly.pdbx_seq_one_letter_code
_entity_poly.pdbx_strand_id
1 'polypeptide(L)'
;PPLVGWSRYIPEGMQCSCGVDYYTRAEGFNNESFVIYMFVCHFLVPMFVIFFCYGRLLCAVKEAAAAQQESETTQRAEREVSRMVVIMVVAFIIMWFPYAGTAWYIFTHQGSEFGPVFMTIPAFFAKGGSVYNPMIYI
;
A
#
# COMPACT_ATOMS: atom_id res chain seq x y z
N PRO A 1 16.02 -0.49 -10.36
CA PRO A 1 16.32 -1.94 -10.50
C PRO A 1 15.81 -2.56 -11.81
N PRO A 2 14.52 -2.40 -12.20
CA PRO A 2 13.99 -3.05 -13.41
C PRO A 2 14.62 -2.57 -14.73
N LEU A 3 15.15 -1.35 -14.77
CA LEU A 3 15.86 -0.81 -15.92
C LEU A 3 17.29 -1.36 -16.09
N VAL A 4 17.85 -1.93 -15.01
CA VAL A 4 19.26 -2.39 -14.96
C VAL A 4 19.37 -3.90 -14.75
N GLY A 5 18.28 -4.66 -14.97
CA GLY A 5 18.29 -6.12 -14.99
C GLY A 5 17.83 -6.83 -13.70
N TRP A 6 17.34 -6.11 -12.69
CA TRP A 6 16.69 -6.72 -11.52
C TRP A 6 15.18 -6.48 -11.57
N SER A 7 14.44 -7.50 -11.99
CA SER A 7 13.12 -7.43 -12.62
C SER A 7 13.13 -6.64 -13.94
N ARG A 8 11.95 -6.40 -14.52
CA ARG A 8 11.75 -5.68 -15.79
C ARG A 8 10.39 -4.99 -15.83
N TYR A 9 10.23 -4.03 -16.73
CA TYR A 9 8.93 -3.44 -17.04
C TYR A 9 8.27 -4.18 -18.21
N ILE A 10 7.02 -4.61 -18.02
CA ILE A 10 6.22 -5.29 -19.04
C ILE A 10 4.78 -4.75 -19.03
N PRO A 11 4.04 -4.91 -20.14
CA PRO A 11 2.62 -4.58 -20.15
C PRO A 11 1.84 -5.51 -19.18
N GLU A 12 1.12 -4.93 -18.21
CA GLU A 12 0.37 -5.62 -17.17
C GLU A 12 -1.13 -5.75 -17.52
N GLY A 13 -1.79 -6.78 -17.01
CA GLY A 13 -3.24 -6.96 -17.14
C GLY A 13 -3.72 -6.97 -18.59
N MET A 14 -4.57 -6.01 -18.95
CA MET A 14 -5.10 -5.83 -20.32
C MET A 14 -4.05 -5.40 -21.36
N GLN A 15 -2.76 -5.33 -21.00
CA GLN A 15 -1.64 -5.00 -21.88
C GLN A 15 -1.63 -3.54 -22.39
N CYS A 16 -2.48 -2.68 -21.82
CA CYS A 16 -2.54 -1.24 -22.13
C CYS A 16 -1.79 -0.36 -21.13
N SER A 17 -1.24 -0.93 -20.05
CA SER A 17 -0.46 -0.26 -19.00
C SER A 17 0.85 -1.01 -18.81
N CYS A 18 1.96 -0.31 -18.58
CA CYS A 18 3.24 -0.94 -18.23
C CYS A 18 3.46 -0.87 -16.72
N GLY A 19 3.88 -2.00 -16.14
CA GLY A 19 4.17 -2.16 -14.72
C GLY A 19 5.42 -3.00 -14.49
N VAL A 20 5.81 -3.15 -13.22
CA VAL A 20 6.89 -4.08 -12.85
C VAL A 20 6.44 -5.51 -13.05
N ASP A 21 7.36 -6.38 -13.43
CA ASP A 21 7.08 -7.80 -13.63
C ASP A 21 7.04 -8.55 -12.30
N TYR A 22 5.83 -8.63 -11.72
CA TYR A 22 5.56 -9.33 -10.45
C TYR A 22 4.91 -10.72 -10.63
N TYR A 23 4.59 -11.12 -11.87
CA TYR A 23 3.82 -12.35 -12.15
C TYR A 23 4.47 -13.31 -13.14
N THR A 24 5.55 -12.92 -13.84
CA THR A 24 6.30 -13.85 -14.70
C THR A 24 7.66 -14.22 -14.10
N ARG A 25 8.27 -15.28 -14.62
CA ARG A 25 9.64 -15.70 -14.28
C ARG A 25 10.51 -15.67 -15.51
N ALA A 26 11.14 -14.53 -15.75
CA ALA A 26 12.12 -14.40 -16.80
C ALA A 26 13.50 -14.79 -16.29
N GLU A 27 14.14 -15.74 -16.95
CA GLU A 27 15.53 -16.09 -16.67
C GLU A 27 16.43 -14.86 -16.82
N GLY A 28 17.39 -14.70 -15.91
CA GLY A 28 18.32 -13.58 -15.89
C GLY A 28 17.82 -12.29 -15.21
N PHE A 29 16.52 -12.16 -14.91
CA PHE A 29 15.95 -10.96 -14.28
C PHE A 29 15.71 -11.08 -12.77
N ASN A 30 15.75 -12.30 -12.22
CA ASN A 30 15.59 -12.56 -10.78
C ASN A 30 14.29 -11.97 -10.17
N ASN A 31 13.16 -12.07 -10.90
CA ASN A 31 11.86 -11.52 -10.50
C ASN A 31 11.43 -11.94 -9.08
N GLU A 32 11.70 -13.18 -8.67
CA GLU A 32 11.34 -13.70 -7.34
C GLU A 32 11.96 -12.87 -6.21
N SER A 33 13.27 -12.65 -6.26
CA SER A 33 13.99 -11.82 -5.27
C SER A 33 13.49 -10.38 -5.26
N PHE A 34 13.10 -9.86 -6.43
CA PHE A 34 12.55 -8.51 -6.55
C PHE A 34 11.16 -8.40 -5.93
N VAL A 35 10.27 -9.38 -6.13
CA VAL A 35 8.93 -9.41 -5.53
C VAL A 35 9.04 -9.50 -4.00
N ILE A 36 9.93 -10.34 -3.47
CA ILE A 36 10.18 -10.43 -2.02
C ILE A 36 10.68 -9.09 -1.48
N TYR A 37 11.64 -8.46 -2.17
CA TYR A 37 12.16 -7.14 -1.80
C TYR A 37 11.07 -6.06 -1.80
N MET A 38 10.23 -6.02 -2.83
CA MET A 38 9.11 -5.07 -2.91
C MET A 38 8.10 -5.31 -1.80
N PHE A 39 7.75 -6.58 -1.52
CA PHE A 39 6.80 -6.92 -0.46
C PHE A 39 7.32 -6.53 0.93
N VAL A 40 8.58 -6.84 1.24
CA VAL A 40 9.15 -6.54 2.56
C VAL A 40 9.46 -5.06 2.70
N CYS A 41 10.28 -4.49 1.81
CA CYS A 41 10.82 -3.14 1.96
C CYS A 41 9.84 -2.04 1.53
N HIS A 42 8.93 -2.33 0.59
CA HIS A 42 8.02 -1.31 0.02
C HIS A 42 6.56 -1.49 0.42
N PHE A 43 6.21 -2.60 1.10
CA PHE A 43 4.88 -2.79 1.66
C PHE A 43 4.91 -2.99 3.18
N LEU A 44 5.56 -4.04 3.69
CA LEU A 44 5.54 -4.34 5.14
C LEU A 44 6.22 -3.27 5.99
N VAL A 45 7.40 -2.78 5.58
CA VAL A 45 8.10 -1.73 6.32
C VAL A 45 7.31 -0.41 6.36
N PRO A 46 6.84 0.16 5.22
CA PRO A 46 5.97 1.33 5.24
C PRO A 46 4.69 1.12 6.05
N MET A 47 4.05 -0.04 5.92
CA MET A 47 2.87 -0.38 6.71
C MET A 47 3.18 -0.32 8.21
N PHE A 48 4.25 -0.99 8.67
CA PHE A 48 4.66 -0.95 10.07
C PHE A 48 4.94 0.48 10.56
N VAL A 49 5.67 1.27 9.77
CA VAL A 49 5.98 2.67 10.11
C VAL A 49 4.70 3.49 10.25
N ILE A 50 3.75 3.37 9.32
CA ILE A 50 2.45 4.08 9.37
C ILE A 50 1.68 3.70 10.63
N PHE A 51 1.52 2.40 10.90
CA PHE A 51 0.79 1.93 12.07
C PHE A 51 1.45 2.35 13.38
N PHE A 52 2.78 2.26 13.46
CA PHE A 52 3.53 2.64 14.65
C PHE A 52 3.42 4.15 14.90
N CYS A 53 3.75 4.98 13.91
CA CYS A 53 3.76 6.43 14.05
C CYS A 53 2.35 6.96 14.38
N TYR A 54 1.33 6.55 13.63
CA TYR A 54 -0.03 7.01 13.90
C TYR A 54 -0.62 6.38 15.17
N GLY A 55 -0.29 5.14 15.50
CA GLY A 55 -0.69 4.56 16.79
C GLY A 55 -0.14 5.37 17.97
N ARG A 56 1.14 5.74 17.92
CA ARG A 56 1.77 6.60 18.93
C ARG A 56 1.16 8.00 18.97
N LEU A 57 0.84 8.58 17.82
CA LEU A 57 0.14 9.86 17.72
C LEU A 57 -1.22 9.79 18.43
N LEU A 58 -2.03 8.77 18.15
CA LEU A 58 -3.34 8.60 18.77
C LEU A 58 -3.25 8.41 20.28
N CYS A 59 -2.27 7.65 20.77
CA CYS A 59 -2.02 7.54 22.20
C CYS A 59 -1.72 8.91 22.82
N ALA A 60 -0.82 9.68 22.23
CA ALA A 60 -0.43 10.99 22.75
C ALA A 60 -1.59 12.00 22.74
N VAL A 61 -2.37 12.05 21.65
CA VAL A 61 -3.53 12.94 21.54
C VAL A 61 -4.63 12.54 22.53
N LYS A 62 -4.83 11.24 22.74
CA LYS A 62 -5.78 10.74 23.74
C LYS A 62 -5.36 11.07 25.17
N GLU A 63 -4.07 10.96 25.50
CA GLU A 63 -3.52 11.36 26.80
C GLU A 63 -3.70 12.87 27.03
N ALA A 64 -3.40 13.70 26.02
CA ALA A 64 -3.60 15.15 26.10
C ALA A 64 -5.09 15.52 26.29
N ALA A 65 -6.00 14.87 25.56
CA ALA A 65 -7.44 15.07 25.71
C ALA A 65 -7.94 14.61 27.09
N ALA A 66 -7.40 13.52 27.65
CA ALA A 66 -7.74 13.08 28.99
C ALA A 66 -7.23 14.04 30.09
N ALA A 67 -6.10 14.72 29.87
CA ALA A 67 -5.60 15.73 30.79
C ALA A 67 -6.40 17.05 30.73
N GLN A 68 -7.06 17.34 29.60
CA GLN A 68 -7.82 18.58 29.36
C GLN A 68 -9.30 18.29 29.03
N GLN A 69 -10.01 17.61 29.93
CA GLN A 69 -11.40 17.21 29.71
C GLN A 69 -12.36 18.40 29.53
N GLU A 70 -12.09 19.52 30.20
CA GLU A 70 -12.91 20.74 30.12
C GLU A 70 -12.70 21.52 28.82
N SER A 71 -11.68 21.19 28.02
CA SER A 71 -11.36 21.90 26.78
C SER A 71 -12.09 21.29 25.58
N GLU A 72 -13.21 21.89 25.18
CA GLU A 72 -13.97 21.47 23.99
C GLU A 72 -13.12 21.45 22.72
N THR A 73 -12.22 22.43 22.56
CA THR A 73 -11.31 22.51 21.41
C THR A 73 -10.36 21.31 21.36
N THR A 74 -9.86 20.86 22.50
CA THR A 74 -8.96 19.70 22.60
C THR A 74 -9.70 18.39 22.32
N GLN A 75 -10.93 18.23 22.84
CA GLN A 75 -11.77 17.05 22.54
C GLN A 75 -12.15 16.99 21.05
N ARG A 76 -12.46 18.14 20.45
CA ARG A 76 -12.75 18.21 19.01
C ARG A 76 -11.53 17.85 18.17
N ALA A 77 -10.36 18.38 18.52
CA ALA A 77 -9.11 18.05 17.85
C ALA A 77 -8.78 16.55 17.94
N GLU A 78 -8.97 15.92 19.11
CA GLU A 78 -8.81 14.47 19.27
C GLU A 78 -9.69 13.70 18.28
N ARG A 79 -10.99 14.02 18.22
CA ARG A 79 -11.91 13.33 17.32
C ARG A 79 -11.56 13.52 15.85
N GLU A 80 -11.18 14.74 15.47
CA GLU A 80 -10.80 15.05 14.08
C GLU A 80 -9.51 14.33 13.68
N VAL A 81 -8.47 14.35 14.53
CA VAL A 81 -7.21 13.64 14.30
C VAL A 81 -7.44 12.13 14.23
N SER A 82 -8.17 11.56 15.20
CA SER A 82 -8.53 10.14 15.22
C SER A 82 -9.25 9.71 13.94
N ARG A 83 -10.21 10.50 13.48
CA ARG A 83 -10.94 10.24 12.23
C ARG A 83 -10.01 10.28 11.01
N MET A 84 -9.13 11.29 10.92
CA MET A 84 -8.20 11.44 9.79
C MET A 84 -7.21 10.29 9.72
N VAL A 85 -6.62 9.91 10.86
CA VAL A 85 -5.69 8.78 10.94
C VAL A 85 -6.34 7.48 10.44
N VAL A 86 -7.58 7.20 10.86
CA VAL A 86 -8.31 6.00 10.41
C VAL A 86 -8.51 6.02 8.90
N ILE A 87 -8.91 7.17 8.32
CA ILE A 87 -9.09 7.31 6.87
C ILE A 87 -7.77 7.08 6.13
N MET A 88 -6.67 7.66 6.61
CA MET A 88 -5.34 7.54 6.00
C MET A 88 -4.85 6.09 5.98
N VAL A 89 -5.02 5.36 7.10
CA VAL A 89 -4.65 3.93 7.20
C VAL A 89 -5.52 3.07 6.29
N VAL A 90 -6.84 3.28 6.29
CA VAL A 90 -7.76 2.53 5.43
C VAL A 90 -7.46 2.78 3.96
N ALA A 91 -7.20 4.03 3.57
CA ALA A 91 -6.83 4.38 2.21
C ALA A 91 -5.52 3.68 1.79
N PHE A 92 -4.49 3.67 2.65
CA PHE A 92 -3.24 2.94 2.40
C PHE A 92 -3.49 1.45 2.11
N ILE A 93 -4.30 0.79 2.93
CA ILE A 93 -4.65 -0.63 2.75
C ILE A 93 -5.39 -0.82 1.42
N ILE A 94 -6.43 -0.03 1.15
CA ILE A 94 -7.22 -0.15 -0.08
C ILE A 94 -6.36 0.02 -1.33
N MET A 95 -5.42 0.97 -1.33
CA MET A 95 -4.56 1.23 -2.49
C MET A 95 -3.52 0.13 -2.73
N TRP A 96 -2.87 -0.35 -1.66
CA TRP A 96 -1.65 -1.15 -1.78
C TRP A 96 -1.82 -2.62 -1.44
N PHE A 97 -2.75 -2.97 -0.55
CA PHE A 97 -3.01 -4.37 -0.19
C PHE A 97 -3.45 -5.22 -1.39
N PRO A 98 -4.30 -4.75 -2.33
CA PRO A 98 -4.61 -5.52 -3.53
C PRO A 98 -3.36 -5.86 -4.33
N TYR A 99 -2.43 -4.92 -4.48
CA TYR A 99 -1.19 -5.14 -5.24
C TYR A 99 -0.25 -6.11 -4.53
N ALA A 100 0.00 -5.89 -3.24
CA ALA A 100 0.85 -6.75 -2.43
C ALA A 100 0.27 -8.18 -2.31
N GLY A 101 -1.04 -8.28 -2.07
CA GLY A 101 -1.76 -9.54 -1.96
C GLY A 101 -1.77 -10.32 -3.28
N THR A 102 -2.07 -9.67 -4.41
CA THR A 102 -2.03 -10.33 -5.72
C THR A 102 -0.62 -10.79 -6.08
N ALA A 103 0.40 -9.95 -5.89
CA ALA A 103 1.78 -10.34 -6.17
C ALA A 103 2.24 -11.52 -5.30
N TRP A 104 1.90 -11.52 -4.00
CA TRP A 104 2.22 -12.61 -3.09
C TRP A 104 1.45 -13.89 -3.39
N TYR A 105 0.18 -13.76 -3.79
CA TYR A 105 -0.65 -14.90 -4.18
C TYR A 105 -0.10 -15.60 -5.42
N ILE A 106 0.24 -14.84 -6.46
CA ILE A 106 0.88 -15.36 -7.67
C ILE A 106 2.23 -16.00 -7.34
N PHE A 107 3.01 -15.38 -6.46
CA PHE A 107 4.31 -15.91 -6.03
C PHE A 107 4.22 -17.28 -5.34
N THR A 108 3.16 -17.49 -4.55
CA THR A 108 2.93 -18.73 -3.79
C THR A 108 2.19 -19.82 -4.58
N HIS A 109 1.35 -19.45 -5.55
CA HIS A 109 0.54 -20.37 -6.36
C HIS A 109 1.13 -20.51 -7.77
N GLN A 110 2.33 -21.09 -7.80
CA GLN A 110 3.12 -21.26 -9.01
C GLN A 110 2.45 -22.28 -9.94
N GLY A 111 2.44 -22.02 -11.25
CA GLY A 111 1.82 -22.89 -12.26
C GLY A 111 0.32 -22.70 -12.46
N SER A 112 -0.30 -21.75 -11.74
CA SER A 112 -1.67 -21.31 -12.04
C SER A 112 -1.67 -20.17 -13.06
N GLU A 113 -2.66 -20.17 -13.95
CA GLU A 113 -2.88 -19.08 -14.90
C GLU A 113 -3.85 -18.05 -14.31
N PHE A 114 -3.47 -16.78 -14.41
CA PHE A 114 -4.27 -15.67 -13.93
C PHE A 114 -4.78 -14.84 -15.10
N GLY A 115 -6.08 -14.57 -15.13
CA GLY A 115 -6.69 -13.78 -16.19
C GLY A 115 -6.29 -12.30 -16.14
N PRO A 116 -6.43 -11.58 -17.27
CA PRO A 116 -6.07 -10.16 -17.37
C PRO A 116 -6.88 -9.26 -16.43
N VAL A 117 -8.15 -9.60 -16.16
CA VAL A 117 -9.00 -8.87 -15.20
C VAL A 117 -8.41 -8.94 -13.79
N PHE A 118 -8.00 -10.13 -13.35
CA PHE A 118 -7.40 -10.34 -12.03
C PHE A 118 -6.12 -9.52 -11.84
N MET A 119 -5.28 -9.45 -12.87
CA MET A 119 -4.07 -8.63 -12.87
C MET A 119 -4.36 -7.12 -12.93
N THR A 120 -5.53 -6.70 -13.43
CA THR A 120 -5.89 -5.27 -13.56
C THR A 120 -6.51 -4.69 -12.27
N ILE A 121 -7.20 -5.51 -11.47
CA ILE A 121 -7.78 -5.10 -10.18
C ILE A 121 -6.77 -4.38 -9.27
N PRO A 122 -5.57 -4.92 -8.98
CA PRO A 122 -4.62 -4.24 -8.11
C PRO A 122 -4.14 -2.91 -8.70
N ALA A 123 -3.93 -2.84 -10.01
CA ALA A 123 -3.53 -1.62 -10.70
C ALA A 123 -4.61 -0.52 -10.61
N PHE A 124 -5.90 -0.88 -10.63
CA PHE A 124 -7.01 0.07 -10.46
C PHE A 124 -6.93 0.78 -9.11
N PHE A 125 -6.79 0.03 -8.01
CA PHE A 125 -6.72 0.61 -6.67
C PHE A 125 -5.47 1.47 -6.48
N ALA A 126 -4.30 0.99 -6.94
CA ALA A 126 -3.06 1.73 -6.84
C ALA A 126 -3.11 3.06 -7.63
N LYS A 127 -3.63 3.03 -8.87
CA LYS A 127 -3.78 4.24 -9.70
C LYS A 127 -4.84 5.18 -9.14
N GLY A 128 -5.94 4.68 -8.57
CA GLY A 128 -6.93 5.51 -7.87
C GLY A 128 -6.32 6.34 -6.73
N GLY A 129 -5.22 5.86 -6.14
CA GLY A 129 -4.46 6.59 -5.14
C GLY A 129 -3.92 7.94 -5.59
N SER A 130 -3.71 8.17 -6.90
CA SER A 130 -3.32 9.50 -7.39
C SER A 130 -4.42 10.55 -7.23
N VAL A 131 -5.66 10.13 -7.02
CA VAL A 131 -6.82 10.99 -6.75
C VAL A 131 -7.13 11.02 -5.25
N TYR A 132 -7.18 9.86 -4.61
CA TYR A 132 -7.52 9.76 -3.18
C TYR A 132 -6.47 10.39 -2.27
N ASN A 133 -5.18 10.28 -2.59
CA ASN A 133 -4.13 10.85 -1.72
C ASN A 133 -4.21 12.39 -1.66
N PRO A 134 -4.24 13.14 -2.77
CA PRO A 134 -4.44 14.58 -2.69
C PRO A 134 -5.68 14.98 -1.88
N MET A 135 -6.82 14.31 -2.04
CA MET A 135 -8.04 14.64 -1.28
C MET A 135 -7.95 14.36 0.23
N ILE A 136 -7.09 13.42 0.65
CA ILE A 136 -6.95 13.03 2.06
C ILE A 136 -5.86 13.88 2.75
N TYR A 137 -4.77 14.17 2.04
CA TYR A 137 -3.56 14.77 2.62
C TYR A 137 -3.39 16.27 2.30
N ILE A 138 -4.18 16.85 1.40
CA ILE A 138 -4.16 18.27 1.00
C ILE A 138 -5.55 18.86 1.18
#